data_AF-A0A7C2EQB0-F1
#
_entry.id   AF-A0A7C2EQB0-F1
#
_cell.length_a   1.000
_cell.length_b   1.000
_cell.length_c   1.000
_cell.angle_alpha   90.00
_cell.angle_beta   90.00
_cell.angle_gamma   90.00
#
_symmetry.space_group_name_H-M   'P 1'
#
loop_
_entity.id
_entity.type
_entity.pdbx_description
1 polymer ?
#
loop_
_entity_poly.entity_id
_entity_poly.type
_entity_poly.pdbx_seq_one_letter_code
_entity_poly.pdbx_strand_id
1 'polypeptide(L)'
;MSALEADTHRKVRQWLAYADEDLRLARHGLTMTIATPPYRLIAHHAQQCAEKCLKAYLVLQGVDFPYTHNVAYLLDLCATHAPWAEGLRDADPQPLRPFLRGGGRGTG
;
A
#
# COMPACT_ATOMS: atom_id res chain seq x y z
N MET A 1 23.45 15.17 -13.36
CA MET A 1 22.06 14.76 -13.05
C MET A 1 21.14 15.82 -13.61
N SER A 2 20.12 15.46 -14.41
CA SER A 2 19.17 16.45 -14.94
C SER A 2 18.24 16.96 -13.82
N ALA A 3 17.63 18.13 -14.01
CA ALA A 3 16.65 18.65 -13.05
C ALA A 3 15.44 17.71 -12.89
N LEU A 4 15.08 16.98 -13.95
CA LEU A 4 14.02 15.97 -13.94
C LEU A 4 14.40 14.77 -13.06
N GLU A 5 15.62 14.27 -13.19
CA GLU A 5 16.14 13.18 -12.36
C GLU A 5 16.15 13.56 -10.87
N ALA A 6 16.54 14.80 -10.55
CA ALA A 6 16.53 15.29 -9.17
C ALA A 6 15.11 15.40 -8.60
N ASP A 7 14.13 15.79 -9.42
CA ASP A 7 12.73 15.88 -9.01
C ASP A 7 12.12 14.49 -8.77
N THR A 8 12.38 13.53 -9.67
CA THR A 8 11.98 12.13 -9.51
C THR A 8 12.53 11.56 -8.20
N HIS A 9 13.84 11.69 -7.94
CA HIS A 9 14.43 11.21 -6.70
C HIS A 9 13.82 11.84 -5.44
N ARG A 10 13.42 13.11 -5.50
CA ARG A 10 12.73 13.79 -4.39
C ARG A 10 11.37 13.16 -4.13
N LYS A 11 10.56 12.94 -5.17
CA LYS A 11 9.24 12.30 -5.09
C LYS A 11 9.34 10.87 -4.59
N VAL A 12 10.32 10.10 -5.06
CA VAL A 12 10.60 8.74 -4.58
C VAL A 12 10.88 8.76 -3.07
N ARG A 13 11.79 9.64 -2.61
CA ARG A 13 12.09 9.77 -1.17
C ARG A 13 10.87 10.16 -0.34
N GLN A 14 10.01 11.02 -0.88
CA GLN A 14 8.77 11.42 -0.21
C GLN A 14 7.82 10.24 -0.03
N TRP A 15 7.61 9.42 -1.06
CA TRP A 15 6.80 8.19 -0.94
C TRP A 15 7.37 7.22 0.08
N LEU A 16 8.69 7.01 0.08
CA LEU A 16 9.35 6.14 1.05
C LEU A 16 9.26 6.67 2.48
N ALA A 17 9.31 7.99 2.68
CA ALA A 17 9.10 8.59 4.00
C ALA A 17 7.68 8.29 4.52
N TYR A 18 6.66 8.45 3.68
CA TYR A 18 5.28 8.10 4.06
C TYR A 18 5.07 6.60 4.30
N ALA A 19 5.81 5.73 3.60
CA ALA A 19 5.78 4.29 3.83
C ALA A 19 6.41 3.93 5.18
N ASP A 20 7.53 4.57 5.53
CA ASP A 20 8.21 4.38 6.81
C ASP A 20 7.32 4.81 8.00
N GLU A 21 6.59 5.91 7.87
CA GLU A 21 5.60 6.35 8.87
C GLU A 21 4.52 5.28 9.13
N ASP A 22 3.96 4.69 8.07
CA ASP A 22 2.98 3.61 8.19
C ASP A 22 3.58 2.36 8.84
N LEU A 23 4.80 1.98 8.45
CA LEU A 23 5.47 0.81 9.00
C LEU A 23 5.76 0.98 10.49
N ARG A 24 6.20 2.17 10.91
CA ARG A 24 6.42 2.49 12.33
C ARG A 24 5.13 2.37 13.12
N LEU A 25 4.02 2.86 12.59
CA LEU A 25 2.72 2.77 13.25
C LEU A 25 2.22 1.33 13.35
N ALA A 26 2.33 0.55 12.27
CA ALA A 26 1.98 -0.87 12.27
C ALA A 26 2.82 -1.65 13.29
N ARG A 27 4.14 -1.43 13.31
CA ARG A 27 5.06 -2.02 14.30
C ARG A 27 4.71 -1.63 15.73
N HIS A 28 4.42 -0.35 15.96
CA HIS A 28 4.03 0.13 17.28
C HIS A 28 2.72 -0.52 17.76
N GLY A 29 1.73 -0.66 16.89
CA GLY A 29 0.49 -1.35 17.21
C GLY A 29 0.69 -2.81 17.64
N LEU A 30 1.70 -3.50 17.07
CA LEU A 30 2.06 -4.86 17.48
C LEU A 30 2.73 -4.94 18.87
N THR A 31 3.24 -3.83 19.40
CA THR A 31 3.85 -3.76 20.75
C THR A 31 2.83 -3.49 21.85
N MET A 32 1.59 -3.20 21.50
CA MET A 32 0.53 -2.89 22.48
C MET A 32 0.19 -4.12 23.33
N THR A 33 0.35 -4.00 24.64
CA THR A 33 0.02 -5.03 25.64
C THR A 33 -1.45 -4.93 26.11
N ILE A 34 -2.37 -4.80 25.17
CA ILE A 34 -3.82 -4.82 25.44
C ILE A 34 -4.41 -6.17 25.06
N ALA A 35 -5.51 -6.57 25.71
CA ALA A 35 -6.14 -7.89 25.49
C ALA A 35 -6.55 -8.15 24.02
N THR A 36 -6.83 -7.09 23.27
CA THR A 36 -7.14 -7.18 21.83
C THR A 36 -6.57 -5.97 21.09
N PRO A 37 -5.34 -6.08 20.55
CA PRO A 37 -4.77 -5.05 19.69
C PRO A 37 -5.68 -4.77 18.48
N PRO A 38 -5.67 -3.54 17.93
CA PRO A 38 -6.48 -3.20 16.77
C PRO A 38 -5.87 -3.77 15.48
N TYR A 39 -5.85 -5.10 15.35
CA TYR A 39 -5.20 -5.83 14.25
C TYR A 39 -5.65 -5.36 12.86
N ARG A 40 -6.92 -4.96 12.71
CA ARG A 40 -7.43 -4.38 11.46
C ARG A 40 -6.68 -3.10 11.07
N LEU A 41 -6.42 -2.21 12.02
CA LEU A 41 -5.69 -0.96 11.76
C LEU A 41 -4.21 -1.24 11.53
N ILE A 42 -3.62 -2.17 12.29
CA ILE A 42 -2.23 -2.61 12.09
C ILE A 42 -2.04 -3.15 10.66
N ALA A 43 -2.94 -4.04 10.21
CA ALA A 43 -2.92 -4.57 8.86
C ALA A 43 -3.16 -3.49 7.80
N HIS A 44 -4.05 -2.54 8.06
CA HIS A 44 -4.29 -1.41 7.16
C HIS A 44 -3.02 -0.56 6.96
N HIS A 45 -2.30 -0.21 8.03
CA HIS A 45 -1.04 0.52 7.91
C HIS A 45 0.06 -0.31 7.25
N ALA A 46 0.13 -1.62 7.50
CA ALA A 46 1.05 -2.50 6.78
C ALA A 46 0.76 -2.52 5.27
N GLN A 47 -0.52 -2.59 4.86
CA GLN A 47 -0.92 -2.49 3.46
C GLN A 47 -0.54 -1.13 2.85
N GLN A 48 -0.81 -0.03 3.56
CA GLN A 48 -0.50 1.32 3.07
C GLN A 48 1.02 1.53 2.90
N CYS A 49 1.83 0.99 3.80
CA CYS A 49 3.28 0.94 3.63
C CYS A 49 3.66 0.23 2.31
N ALA A 50 3.09 -0.95 2.04
CA ALA A 50 3.35 -1.68 0.80
C ALA A 50 2.92 -0.88 -0.44
N GLU A 51 1.72 -0.30 -0.45
CA GLU A 51 1.25 0.55 -1.55
C GLU A 51 2.19 1.73 -1.84
N LYS A 52 2.64 2.42 -0.79
CA LYS A 52 3.52 3.58 -0.92
C LYS A 52 4.91 3.19 -1.43
N CYS A 53 5.44 2.04 -1.02
CA CYS A 53 6.67 1.49 -1.59
C CYS A 53 6.54 1.16 -3.08
N LEU A 54 5.42 0.54 -3.49
CA LEU A 54 5.15 0.27 -4.91
C LEU A 54 5.02 1.56 -5.72
N LYS A 55 4.31 2.56 -5.20
CA LYS A 55 4.20 3.89 -5.82
C LYS A 55 5.57 4.57 -5.95
N ALA A 56 6.43 4.47 -4.93
CA ALA A 56 7.80 4.98 -4.99
C ALA A 56 8.59 4.33 -6.14
N TYR A 57 8.45 3.01 -6.32
CA TYR A 57 9.08 2.29 -7.42
C TYR A 57 8.53 2.73 -8.79
N LEU A 58 7.22 2.87 -8.95
CA LEU A 58 6.61 3.34 -10.20
C LEU A 58 7.06 4.76 -10.57
N VAL A 59 7.16 5.66 -9.59
CA VAL A 59 7.74 7.01 -9.80
C VAL A 59 9.19 6.90 -10.27
N LEU A 60 10.00 6.01 -9.69
CA LEU A 60 11.38 5.78 -10.11
C LEU A 60 11.47 5.27 -11.56
N GLN A 61 10.52 4.45 -11.99
CA GLN A 61 10.42 3.95 -13.37
C GLN A 61 9.79 4.96 -14.35
N GLY A 62 9.33 6.13 -13.85
CA GLY A 62 8.63 7.12 -14.67
C GLY A 62 7.24 6.66 -15.15
N VAL A 63 6.61 5.74 -14.42
CA VAL A 63 5.30 5.19 -14.75
C VAL A 63 4.22 5.93 -13.97
N ASP A 64 3.29 6.55 -14.70
CA ASP A 64 2.09 7.12 -14.10
C ASP A 64 1.15 6.01 -13.64
N PHE A 65 0.59 6.18 -12.43
CA PHE A 65 -0.39 5.26 -11.88
C PHE A 65 -1.68 6.01 -11.53
N PRO A 66 -2.85 5.39 -11.76
CA PRO A 66 -4.12 5.96 -11.37
C PRO A 66 -4.25 5.95 -9.84
N TYR A 67 -5.04 6.90 -9.30
CA TYR A 67 -5.33 7.03 -7.87
C TYR A 67 -6.28 5.90 -7.41
N THR A 68 -5.80 4.66 -7.50
CA THR A 68 -6.51 3.44 -7.10
C THR A 68 -5.86 2.90 -5.84
N HIS A 69 -6.67 2.49 -4.86
CA HIS A 69 -6.19 1.84 -3.62
C HIS A 69 -6.16 0.31 -3.82
N ASN A 70 -5.60 -0.13 -4.96
CA ASN A 70 -5.56 -1.54 -5.32
C ASN A 70 -4.09 -1.97 -5.49
N VAL A 71 -3.58 -2.68 -4.50
CA VAL A 71 -2.21 -3.21 -4.46
C VAL A 71 -1.95 -4.12 -5.67
N ALA A 72 -2.89 -5.01 -6.03
CA ALA A 72 -2.74 -5.90 -7.18
C ALA A 72 -2.52 -5.13 -8.49
N TYR A 73 -3.27 -4.05 -8.69
CA TYR A 73 -3.10 -3.20 -9.88
C TYR A 73 -1.72 -2.52 -9.91
N LEU A 74 -1.22 -2.07 -8.75
CA LEU A 74 0.13 -1.51 -8.66
C LEU A 74 1.20 -2.58 -8.92
N LEU A 75 1.00 -3.82 -8.44
CA LEU A 75 1.88 -4.94 -8.71
C LEU A 75 1.92 -5.32 -10.19
N ASP A 76 0.78 -5.27 -10.90
CA ASP A 76 0.72 -5.51 -12.34
C ASP A 76 1.51 -4.45 -13.12
N LEU A 77 1.43 -3.18 -12.72
CA LEU A 77 2.28 -2.13 -13.29
C LEU A 77 3.77 -2.39 -13.00
N CYS A 78 4.11 -2.77 -11.78
CA CYS A 78 5.48 -3.09 -11.38
C CYS A 78 6.04 -4.30 -12.14
N ALA A 79 5.23 -5.33 -12.42
CA ALA A 79 5.65 -6.55 -13.11
C ALA A 79 6.20 -6.28 -14.52
N THR A 80 5.78 -5.18 -15.15
CA THR A 80 6.31 -4.73 -16.45
C THR A 80 7.79 -4.33 -16.38
N HIS A 81 8.29 -3.96 -15.20
CA HIS A 81 9.65 -3.45 -14.98
C HIS A 81 10.48 -4.28 -14.00
N ALA A 82 9.82 -5.17 -13.25
CA ALA A 82 10.41 -5.91 -12.14
C ALA A 82 9.83 -7.33 -12.03
N PRO A 83 10.62 -8.38 -12.34
CA PRO A 83 10.18 -9.77 -12.18
C PRO A 83 9.79 -10.15 -10.75
N TRP A 84 10.33 -9.47 -9.75
CA TRP A 84 10.00 -9.73 -8.33
C TRP A 84 8.54 -9.43 -7.98
N ALA A 85 7.84 -8.60 -8.77
CA ALA A 85 6.46 -8.24 -8.50
C ALA A 85 5.51 -9.44 -8.63
N GLU A 86 5.83 -10.41 -9.48
CA GLU A 86 5.04 -11.64 -9.62
C GLU A 86 5.02 -12.46 -8.32
N GLY A 87 6.15 -12.51 -7.60
CA GLY A 87 6.27 -13.22 -6.33
C GLY A 87 5.51 -12.58 -5.17
N LEU A 88 5.00 -11.36 -5.34
CA LEU A 88 4.20 -10.65 -4.33
C LEU A 88 2.69 -10.73 -4.60
N ARG A 89 2.24 -11.35 -5.70
CA ARG A 89 0.79 -11.46 -6.02
C ARG A 89 0.00 -12.21 -4.95
N ASP A 90 0.60 -13.23 -4.34
CA ASP A 90 -0.04 -14.00 -3.26
C ASP A 90 -0.08 -13.24 -1.92
N ALA A 91 0.69 -12.14 -1.82
CA ALA A 91 0.75 -11.30 -0.63
C ALA A 91 -0.30 -10.18 -0.64
N ASP A 92 -1.14 -10.07 -1.67
CA ASP A 92 -2.26 -9.10 -1.71
C ASP A 92 -3.33 -9.49 -0.69
N PRO A 93 -3.45 -8.77 0.45
CA PRO A 93 -4.58 -8.97 1.33
C PRO A 93 -5.80 -8.45 0.60
N GLN A 94 -6.69 -9.35 0.16
CA GLN A 94 -8.00 -9.02 -0.39
C GLN A 94 -8.56 -7.76 0.29
N PRO A 95 -9.04 -6.75 -0.46
CA PRO A 95 -9.33 -5.44 0.09
C PRO A 95 -10.21 -5.62 1.33
N LEU A 96 -9.75 -5.10 2.47
CA LEU A 96 -10.57 -4.89 3.66
C LEU A 96 -11.67 -3.88 3.27
N ARG A 97 -12.67 -4.35 2.54
CA ARG A 97 -13.82 -3.56 2.10
C ARG A 97 -14.49 -3.02 3.36
N PRO A 98 -14.91 -1.74 3.38
CA PRO A 98 -15.87 -1.31 4.37
C PRO A 98 -17.13 -2.17 4.16
N PHE A 99 -17.47 -3.00 5.14
CA PHE A 99 -18.77 -3.65 5.16
C PHE A 99 -19.83 -2.57 5.41
N LEU A 100 -20.24 -1.87 4.35
CA LEU A 100 -21.41 -1.00 4.33
C LEU A 100 -22.13 -1.20 3.00
N ARG A 101 -22.83 -2.33 2.89
CA ARG A 101 -24.11 -2.34 2.18
C ARG A 101 -25.10 -3.05 3.08
N GLY A 102 -25.89 -2.25 3.79
CA GLY A 102 -27.09 -2.72 4.46
C GLY A 102 -27.97 -3.41 3.43
N GLY A 103 -28.13 -4.72 3.60
CA GLY A 103 -29.15 -5.50 2.91
C GLY A 103 -30.26 -5.74 3.91
N GLY A 104 -31.19 -4.79 4.02
CA GLY A 104 -32.49 -5.07 4.62
C GLY A 104 -33.13 -6.19 3.82
N ARG A 105 -33.29 -7.36 4.44
CA ARG A 105 -34.23 -8.37 3.99
C ARG A 105 -35.48 -8.21 4.83
N GLY A 106 -36.47 -7.54 4.25
CA GLY A 106 -37.86 -7.75 4.62
C GLY A 106 -38.22 -9.18 4.28
N THR A 107 -38.67 -9.90 5.29
CA THR A 107 -39.54 -11.08 5.20
C THR A 107 -40.66 -10.71 6.17
N GLY A 108 -41.87 -10.41 5.70
CA GLY A 108 -42.78 -11.40 5.14
C GLY A 108 -43.65 -11.88 6.29
#